data_AF-A0A7V9H6Q8-F1
#
_entry.id   AF-A0A7V9H6Q8-F1
#
_cell.length_a   1.000
_cell.length_b   1.000
_cell.length_c   1.000
_cell.angle_alpha   90.00
_cell.angle_beta   90.00
_cell.angle_gamma   90.00
#
_symmetry.space_group_name_H-M   'P 1'
#
loop_
_entity.id
_entity.type
_entity.pdbx_description
1 polymer ?
#
loop_
_entity_poly.entity_id
_entity_poly.type
_entity_poly.pdbx_seq_one_letter_code
_entity_poly.pdbx_strand_id
1 'polypeptide(L)'
;MIENRRVTIEVTVAVPADTVWRALREPAEVARWFGWEYDGLTEEIDQIFFTEATASDADRRLETGDGTFEVEEAPGAGDRTVVRVTRAAPTGAAGSDAMYRAIDEG
;
A
#
# COMPACT_ATOMS: atom_id res chain seq x y z
N MET A 1 13.84 20.82 -14.73
CA MET A 1 12.89 19.74 -15.03
C MET A 1 13.09 18.66 -13.98
N ILE A 2 12.22 18.55 -12.99
CA ILE A 2 12.24 17.40 -12.08
C ILE A 2 11.56 16.28 -12.85
N GLU A 3 12.26 15.20 -13.11
CA GLU A 3 11.66 14.04 -13.79
C GLU A 3 10.69 13.36 -12.82
N ASN A 4 9.41 13.24 -13.20
CA ASN A 4 8.38 12.52 -12.44
C ASN A 4 8.66 11.01 -12.49
N ARG A 5 9.71 10.55 -11.81
CA ARG A 5 10.02 9.13 -11.67
C ARG A 5 9.00 8.51 -10.72
N ARG A 6 8.44 7.37 -11.10
CA ARG A 6 7.59 6.53 -10.25
C ARG A 6 8.36 5.27 -9.89
N VAL A 7 8.09 4.72 -8.71
CA VAL A 7 8.59 3.42 -8.27
C VAL A 7 7.40 2.49 -8.11
N THR A 8 7.53 1.28 -8.63
CA THR A 8 6.59 0.19 -8.41
C THR A 8 7.26 -0.85 -7.51
N ILE A 9 6.58 -1.20 -6.42
CA ILE A 9 6.97 -2.25 -5.47
C ILE A 9 5.98 -3.39 -5.64
N GLU A 10 6.48 -4.62 -5.76
CA GLU A 10 5.66 -5.82 -5.86
C GLU A 10 5.97 -6.76 -4.70
N VAL A 11 4.93 -7.26 -4.03
CA VAL A 11 5.04 -8.21 -2.92
C VAL A 11 4.06 -9.35 -3.14
N THR A 12 4.53 -10.59 -2.96
CA THR A 12 3.65 -11.77 -2.94
C THR A 12 3.30 -12.13 -1.50
N VAL A 13 2.01 -12.27 -1.20
CA VAL A 13 1.46 -12.62 0.11
C VAL A 13 0.76 -13.98 0.02
N ALA A 14 0.96 -14.85 1.00
CA ALA A 14 0.39 -16.20 1.03
C ALA A 14 -1.04 -16.23 1.62
N VAL A 15 -1.91 -15.39 1.08
CA VAL A 15 -3.35 -15.40 1.36
C VAL A 15 -4.15 -15.09 0.08
N PRO A 16 -5.46 -15.41 0.03
CA PRO A 16 -6.31 -15.06 -1.11
C PRO A 16 -6.45 -13.54 -1.32
N ALA A 17 -6.70 -13.14 -2.56
CA ALA A 17 -6.75 -11.74 -2.95
C ALA A 17 -7.85 -10.95 -2.24
N ASP A 18 -8.99 -11.57 -1.94
CA ASP A 18 -10.06 -10.94 -1.15
C ASP A 18 -9.61 -10.60 0.28
N THR A 19 -8.71 -11.39 0.86
CA THR A 19 -8.18 -11.12 2.20
C THR A 19 -7.28 -9.88 2.18
N VAL A 20 -6.44 -9.76 1.15
CA VAL A 20 -5.61 -8.56 0.94
C VAL A 20 -6.47 -7.35 0.63
N TRP A 21 -7.47 -7.50 -0.25
CA TRP A 21 -8.36 -6.40 -0.62
C TRP A 21 -9.08 -5.85 0.61
N ARG A 22 -9.60 -6.72 1.47
CA ARG A 22 -10.18 -6.33 2.75
C ARG A 22 -9.21 -5.54 3.63
N ALA A 23 -7.93 -5.91 3.66
CA ALA A 23 -6.91 -5.20 4.42
C ALA A 23 -6.63 -3.76 3.93
N LEU A 24 -7.08 -3.41 2.71
CA LEU A 24 -7.04 -2.06 2.14
C LEU A 24 -8.38 -1.32 2.24
N ARG A 25 -9.47 -2.02 2.58
CA ARG A 25 -10.85 -1.50 2.52
C ARG A 25 -11.57 -1.45 3.86
N GLU A 26 -11.02 -2.04 4.92
CA GLU A 26 -11.59 -1.97 6.27
C GLU A 26 -10.70 -1.08 7.17
N PRO A 27 -11.21 0.02 7.76
CA PRO A 27 -10.39 0.92 8.58
C PRO A 27 -9.64 0.21 9.70
N ALA A 28 -10.31 -0.75 10.35
CA ALA A 28 -9.72 -1.57 11.41
C ALA A 28 -8.59 -2.47 10.89
N GLU A 29 -8.64 -2.93 9.64
CA GLU A 29 -7.55 -3.72 9.06
C GLU A 29 -6.40 -2.82 8.55
N VAL A 30 -6.71 -1.64 8.00
CA VAL A 30 -5.69 -0.64 7.60
C VAL A 30 -4.86 -0.20 8.81
N ALA A 31 -5.50 0.06 9.95
CA ALA A 31 -4.84 0.46 11.19
C ALA A 31 -3.82 -0.57 11.71
N ARG A 32 -3.90 -1.84 11.29
CA ARG A 32 -2.99 -2.90 11.75
C ARG A 32 -1.62 -2.88 11.09
N TRP A 33 -1.47 -2.17 9.96
CA TRP A 33 -0.23 -2.16 9.20
C TRP A 33 0.20 -0.78 8.71
N PHE A 34 -0.71 0.20 8.63
CA PHE A 34 -0.42 1.52 8.10
C PHE A 34 0.44 2.37 9.05
N GLY A 35 0.12 2.36 10.35
CA GLY A 35 0.81 3.19 11.33
C GLY A 35 0.63 2.68 12.76
N TRP A 36 1.40 3.26 13.67
CA TRP A 36 1.33 3.02 15.11
C TRP A 36 0.23 3.85 15.75
N GLU A 37 -0.30 3.43 16.90
CA GLU A 37 -1.35 4.18 17.61
C GLU A 37 -0.87 5.60 17.98
N TYR A 38 -1.59 6.62 17.49
CA TYR A 38 -1.40 8.01 17.85
C TYR A 38 -2.70 8.81 17.68
N ASP A 39 -2.76 9.97 18.33
CA ASP A 39 -3.88 10.91 18.21
C ASP A 39 -3.94 11.48 16.79
N GLY A 40 -4.89 11.00 15.98
CA GLY A 40 -5.06 11.40 14.58
C GLY A 40 -4.93 10.27 13.55
N LEU A 41 -4.48 9.08 13.96
CA LEU A 41 -4.32 7.94 13.05
C LEU A 41 -5.64 7.58 12.35
N THR A 42 -6.77 7.66 13.08
CA THR A 42 -8.08 7.29 12.53
C THR A 42 -8.51 8.26 11.43
N GLU A 43 -8.34 9.56 11.67
CA GLU A 43 -8.65 10.62 10.72
C GLU A 43 -7.74 10.54 9.48
N GLU A 44 -6.45 10.26 9.67
CA GLU A 44 -5.50 10.08 8.56
C GLU A 44 -5.87 8.86 7.69
N ILE A 45 -6.22 7.73 8.31
CA ILE A 45 -6.68 6.53 7.59
C ILE A 45 -7.94 6.85 6.77
N ASP A 46 -8.92 7.51 7.38
CA ASP A 46 -10.15 7.90 6.68
C ASP A 46 -9.84 8.78 5.48
N GLN A 47 -9.00 9.81 5.67
CA GLN A 47 -8.64 10.72 4.60
C GLN A 47 -7.97 10.00 3.44
N ILE A 48 -6.92 9.21 3.70
CA ILE A 48 -6.07 8.62 2.65
C ILE A 48 -6.74 7.46 1.91
N PHE A 49 -7.43 6.56 2.63
CA PHE A 49 -7.93 5.29 2.09
C PHE A 49 -9.42 5.29 1.75
N PHE A 50 -10.17 6.33 2.15
CA PHE A 50 -11.62 6.36 1.99
C PHE A 50 -12.12 7.67 1.38
N THR A 51 -11.82 8.80 2.01
CA THR A 51 -12.34 10.11 1.60
C THR A 51 -11.67 10.61 0.31
N GLU A 52 -10.34 10.50 0.19
CA GLU A 52 -9.58 10.94 -0.99
C GLU A 52 -9.27 9.79 -1.97
N ALA A 53 -9.60 8.56 -1.61
CA ALA A 53 -9.30 7.39 -2.44
C ALA A 53 -10.40 7.09 -3.46
N THR A 54 -10.01 6.61 -4.63
CA THR A 54 -10.91 6.03 -5.63
C THR A 54 -10.66 4.52 -5.71
N ALA A 55 -11.67 3.73 -5.39
CA ALA A 55 -11.60 2.26 -5.43
C ALA A 55 -12.38 1.70 -6.64
N SER A 56 -11.78 0.71 -7.32
CA SER A 56 -12.47 -0.20 -8.22
C SER A 56 -12.44 -1.60 -7.61
N ASP A 57 -13.57 -2.05 -7.06
CA ASP A 57 -13.69 -3.41 -6.50
C ASP A 57 -13.59 -4.48 -7.60
N ALA A 58 -14.06 -4.17 -8.82
CA ALA A 58 -13.99 -5.09 -9.96
C ALA A 58 -12.54 -5.38 -10.37
N ASP A 59 -11.67 -4.37 -10.29
CA ASP A 59 -10.26 -4.46 -10.66
C ASP A 59 -9.33 -4.66 -9.46
N ARG A 60 -9.88 -4.72 -8.23
CA ARG A 60 -9.15 -4.67 -6.94
C ARG A 60 -8.02 -3.64 -6.97
N ARG A 61 -8.38 -2.42 -7.38
CA ARG A 61 -7.49 -1.28 -7.57
C ARG A 61 -7.90 -0.13 -6.66
N LEU A 62 -6.94 0.42 -5.92
CA LEU A 62 -7.14 1.58 -5.05
C LEU A 62 -6.19 2.70 -5.46
N GLU A 63 -6.73 3.82 -5.89
CA GLU A 63 -5.98 5.04 -6.16
C GLU A 63 -6.10 5.97 -4.95
N THR A 64 -4.96 6.36 -4.39
CA THR A 64 -4.81 7.30 -3.28
C THR A 64 -4.09 8.55 -3.77
N GLY A 65 -4.05 9.61 -2.97
CA GLY A 65 -3.27 10.82 -3.30
C GLY A 65 -1.77 10.53 -3.53
N ASP A 66 -1.23 9.49 -2.88
CA ASP A 66 0.20 9.18 -2.87
C ASP A 66 0.60 8.03 -3.80
N GLY A 67 -0.36 7.34 -4.40
CA GLY A 67 -0.07 6.21 -5.28
C GLY A 67 -1.25 5.28 -5.54
N THR A 68 -0.95 4.17 -6.22
CA THR A 68 -1.93 3.16 -6.60
C THR A 68 -1.56 1.81 -6.01
N PHE A 69 -2.56 1.12 -5.44
CA PHE A 69 -2.50 -0.29 -5.07
C PHE A 69 -3.26 -1.13 -6.10
N GLU A 70 -2.67 -2.24 -6.51
CA GLU A 70 -3.30 -3.24 -7.38
C GLU A 70 -3.13 -4.61 -6.73
N VAL A 71 -4.22 -5.38 -6.65
CA VAL A 71 -4.24 -6.69 -5.99
C VAL A 71 -4.69 -7.77 -6.97
N GLU A 72 -3.78 -8.68 -7.30
CA GLU A 72 -4.01 -9.74 -8.27
C GLU A 72 -3.77 -11.12 -7.64
N GLU A 73 -4.48 -12.13 -8.11
CA GLU A 73 -4.16 -13.51 -7.76
C GLU A 73 -2.82 -13.90 -8.39
N ALA A 74 -1.95 -14.52 -7.61
CA ALA A 74 -0.68 -14.99 -8.13
C ALA A 74 -0.90 -16.18 -9.07
N PRO A 75 -0.12 -16.31 -10.16
CA PRO A 75 -0.17 -17.50 -11.00
C PRO A 75 0.19 -18.76 -10.21
N GLY A 76 -0.67 -19.79 -10.28
CA GLY A 76 -0.57 -21.00 -9.44
C GLY A 76 -1.74 -21.06 -8.45
N ALA A 77 -1.80 -22.08 -7.59
CA ALA A 77 -2.94 -22.30 -6.70
C ALA A 77 -3.39 -21.01 -5.96
N GLY A 78 -4.71 -20.81 -5.86
CA GLY A 78 -5.37 -19.55 -5.45
C GLY A 78 -5.24 -19.16 -3.97
N ASP A 79 -4.12 -19.51 -3.34
CA ASP A 79 -3.78 -19.15 -1.96
C ASP A 79 -2.69 -18.05 -1.88
N ARG A 80 -2.32 -17.46 -3.01
CA ARG A 80 -1.31 -16.41 -3.10
C ARG A 80 -1.81 -15.21 -3.89
N THR A 81 -1.36 -14.04 -3.46
CA THR A 81 -1.74 -12.74 -4.00
C THR A 81 -0.51 -11.91 -4.29
N VAL A 82 -0.48 -11.25 -5.44
CA VAL A 82 0.50 -10.24 -5.78
C VAL A 82 -0.11 -8.86 -5.48
N VAL A 83 0.58 -8.08 -4.68
CA VAL A 83 0.24 -6.69 -4.37
C VAL A 83 1.26 -5.79 -5.04
N ARG A 84 0.81 -4.89 -5.91
CA ARG A 84 1.65 -3.86 -6.51
C ARG A 84 1.30 -2.50 -5.94
N VAL A 85 2.32 -1.74 -5.57
CA VAL A 85 2.20 -0.36 -5.11
C VAL A 85 3.04 0.53 -6.03
N THR A 86 2.39 1.46 -6.72
CA THR A 86 3.06 2.45 -7.57
C THR A 86 2.93 3.84 -6.94
N ARG A 87 4.05 4.47 -6.59
CA ARG A 87 4.09 5.81 -5.98
C ARG A 87 5.18 6.69 -6.57
N ALA A 88 5.17 7.98 -6.24
CA ALA A 88 6.25 8.88 -6.62
C ALA A 88 7.60 8.37 -6.08
N ALA A 89 8.65 8.44 -6.91
CA ALA A 89 9.99 8.10 -6.46
C ALA A 89 10.42 9.11 -5.38
N PRO A 90 11.08 8.65 -4.30
CA PRO A 90 11.64 9.56 -3.32
C PRO A 90 12.59 10.55 -3.98
N THR A 91 12.43 11.85 -3.69
CA THR A 91 13.34 12.89 -4.17
C THR A 91 14.53 13.01 -3.21
N GLY A 92 15.59 12.22 -3.44
CA GLY A 92 16.83 12.32 -2.68
C GLY A 92 17.92 11.37 -3.17
N ALA A 93 19.20 11.80 -3.09
CA ALA A 93 20.38 11.03 -3.50
C ALA A 93 20.73 9.86 -2.55
N ALA A 94 19.76 9.40 -1.77
CA ALA A 94 19.88 8.22 -0.94
C ALA A 94 19.16 7.12 -1.72
N GLY A 95 19.93 6.27 -2.39
CA GLY A 95 19.39 5.06 -3.02
C GLY A 95 18.54 4.27 -2.02
N SER A 96 17.69 3.38 -2.53
CA SER A 96 16.75 2.51 -1.79
C SER A 96 17.24 1.99 -0.43
N ASP A 97 18.55 1.80 -0.27
CA ASP A 97 19.25 1.35 0.94
C ASP A 97 19.15 2.28 2.16
N ALA A 98 18.96 3.59 1.97
CA ALA A 98 18.89 4.54 3.09
C ALA A 98 17.48 4.71 3.66
N MET A 99 16.45 4.37 2.88
CA MET A 99 15.05 4.59 3.23
C MET A 99 14.46 3.45 4.05
N TYR A 100 14.99 2.23 3.88
CA TYR A 100 14.69 1.06 4.72
C TYR A 100 15.84 0.80 5.69
N ARG A 101 16.20 1.79 6.52
CA ARG A 101 16.98 1.44 7.71
C ARG A 101 16.19 0.41 8.51
N ALA A 102 16.90 -0.56 9.08
CA ALA A 102 16.32 -1.50 10.03
C ALA A 102 15.51 -0.69 11.06
N ILE A 103 14.21 -0.93 11.09
CA ILE A 103 13.35 -0.55 12.19
C ILE A 103 13.78 -1.47 13.33
N ASP A 104 14.84 -1.09 14.05
CA ASP A 104 15.16 -1.66 15.36
C ASP A 104 14.34 -0.85 16.37
N GLU A 105 13.17 -1.38 16.71
CA GLU A 105 12.35 -0.89 17.82
C GLU A 105 12.66 -1.76 19.05
N GLY A 106 13.01 -1.09 20.15
CA GLY A 106 13.36 -1.71 21.44
C GLY A 106 12.16 -1.97 22.35
#